data_AF-A0A2D7U1H0-F1
#
_entry.id   AF-A0A2D7U1H0-F1
#
_cell.length_a   1.000
_cell.length_b   1.000
_cell.length_c   1.000
_cell.angle_alpha   90.00
_cell.angle_beta   90.00
_cell.angle_gamma   90.00
#
_symmetry.space_group_name_H-M   'P 1'
#
loop_
_entity.id
_entity.type
_entity.pdbx_description
1 polymer ?
#
loop_
_entity_poly.entity_id
_entity_poly.type
_entity_poly.pdbx_seq_one_letter_code
_entity_poly.pdbx_strand_id
1 'polypeptide(L)'
;MTIKINKKQIIVALDMDSEQEVEANLALLDPNLYRVKVGKQLFMNLGPKIIQKINNLGFEIFLDLKLHDIPNTVGKALGNILGLNLWMTNIHLSGGKEMVEASVQKIKEFGNETLLVGVTVLTSLNNKNMEEIGFYKNVEETTLSLAKFGKDIGIDGVVASLDNVSEIKSNFGNDFLAVTPGIRMQQNEQDQKRSGSLFDAIQFGSDFVVVGRELTQAKNKDEVIHQFNSLIV
;
A
#
# COMPACT_ATOMS: atom_id res chain seq x y z
N MET A 1 0.39 -13.27 23.73
CA MET A 1 1.59 -12.65 23.13
C MET A 1 1.25 -11.20 22.83
N THR A 2 2.02 -10.24 23.34
CA THR A 2 1.82 -8.83 22.99
C THR A 2 2.42 -8.60 21.61
N ILE A 3 1.61 -8.11 20.66
CA ILE A 3 2.08 -7.74 19.32
C ILE A 3 3.07 -6.59 19.47
N LYS A 4 4.17 -6.65 18.75
CA LYS A 4 5.14 -5.56 18.64
C LYS A 4 5.22 -5.17 17.18
N ILE A 5 4.86 -3.92 16.89
CA ILE A 5 4.88 -3.32 15.56
C ILE A 5 6.09 -2.40 15.50
N ASN A 6 6.86 -2.48 14.43
CA ASN A 6 8.01 -1.59 14.27
C ASN A 6 7.55 -0.17 13.92
N LYS A 7 8.34 0.84 14.30
CA LYS A 7 8.14 2.21 13.80
C LYS A 7 8.04 2.24 12.28
N LYS A 8 7.12 3.06 11.77
CA LYS A 8 6.82 3.24 10.34
C LYS A 8 6.29 1.99 9.62
N GLN A 9 5.95 0.92 10.34
CA GLN A 9 5.33 -0.26 9.73
C GLN A 9 3.85 -0.03 9.36
N ILE A 10 3.19 0.91 10.06
CA ILE A 10 1.81 1.29 9.80
C ILE A 10 1.77 2.45 8.81
N ILE A 11 0.98 2.28 7.75
CA ILE A 11 0.67 3.29 6.75
C ILE A 11 -0.78 3.73 6.93
N VAL A 12 -1.00 5.00 7.30
CA VAL A 12 -2.35 5.55 7.49
C VAL A 12 -2.93 6.04 6.17
N ALA A 13 -4.08 5.52 5.76
CA ALA A 13 -4.77 5.90 4.53
C ALA A 13 -5.54 7.23 4.68
N LEU A 14 -5.10 8.26 3.96
CA LEU A 14 -5.71 9.58 3.91
C LEU A 14 -6.81 9.65 2.84
N ASP A 15 -7.83 8.80 2.99
CA ASP A 15 -8.97 8.74 2.07
C ASP A 15 -10.01 9.81 2.47
N MET A 16 -9.71 11.07 2.15
CA MET A 16 -10.45 12.29 2.55
C MET A 16 -10.68 13.23 1.37
N ASP A 17 -11.68 14.10 1.48
CA ASP A 17 -12.06 15.02 0.41
C ASP A 17 -11.40 16.39 0.53
N SER A 18 -10.98 16.83 1.71
CA SER A 18 -10.48 18.20 1.92
C SER A 18 -9.08 18.26 2.52
N GLU A 19 -8.36 19.33 2.21
CA GLU A 19 -7.04 19.60 2.80
C GLU A 19 -7.15 19.77 4.32
N GLN A 20 -8.22 20.41 4.80
CA GLN A 20 -8.48 20.63 6.22
C GLN A 20 -8.65 19.32 6.98
N GLU A 21 -9.37 18.34 6.41
CA GLU A 21 -9.49 17.01 7.02
C GLU A 21 -8.14 16.30 7.10
N VAL A 22 -7.32 16.40 6.05
CA VAL A 22 -5.97 15.82 6.03
C VAL A 22 -5.11 16.45 7.12
N GLU A 23 -5.05 17.78 7.19
CA GLU A 23 -4.27 18.50 8.20
C GLU A 23 -4.72 18.14 9.62
N ALA A 24 -6.04 18.06 9.86
CA ALA A 24 -6.58 17.68 11.17
C ALA A 24 -6.21 16.26 11.59
N ASN A 25 -6.12 15.31 10.65
CA ASN A 25 -5.70 13.94 10.97
C ASN A 25 -4.19 13.83 11.15
N LEU A 26 -3.40 14.51 10.33
CA LEU A 26 -1.94 14.49 10.43
C LEU A 26 -1.44 15.14 11.73
N ALA A 27 -2.15 16.15 12.24
CA ALA A 27 -1.83 16.79 13.53
C ALA A 27 -1.83 15.82 14.72
N LEU A 28 -2.50 14.66 14.60
CA LEU A 28 -2.58 13.65 15.65
C LEU A 28 -1.55 12.53 15.49
N LEU A 29 -0.83 12.47 14.37
CA LEU A 29 0.09 11.38 14.05
C LEU A 29 1.55 11.87 14.20
N ASP A 30 2.40 11.03 14.79
CA ASP A 30 3.85 11.28 14.80
C ASP A 30 4.49 10.74 13.51
N PRO A 31 5.14 11.59 12.68
CA PRO A 31 5.82 11.15 11.45
C PRO A 31 6.99 10.19 11.69
N ASN A 32 7.49 10.07 12.92
CA ASN A 32 8.50 9.06 13.29
C ASN A 32 7.90 7.68 13.53
N LEU A 33 6.60 7.59 13.81
CA LEU A 33 5.89 6.33 14.09
C LEU A 33 5.10 5.83 12.89
N TYR A 34 4.56 6.75 12.07
CA TYR A 34 3.65 6.43 10.97
C TYR A 34 4.18 6.86 9.62
N ARG A 35 3.80 6.09 8.60
CA ARG A 35 3.77 6.54 7.21
C ARG A 35 2.35 6.86 6.81
N VAL A 36 2.17 7.50 5.66
CA VAL A 36 0.84 7.83 5.15
C VAL A 36 0.68 7.41 3.71
N LYS A 37 -0.57 7.06 3.34
CA LYS A 37 -0.94 6.72 1.97
C LYS A 37 -1.85 7.79 1.41
N VAL A 38 -1.46 8.36 0.27
CA VAL A 38 -2.32 9.23 -0.53
C VAL A 38 -2.85 8.41 -1.70
N GLY A 39 -4.17 8.18 -1.73
CA GLY A 39 -4.85 7.44 -2.78
C GLY A 39 -5.38 8.34 -3.91
N LYS A 40 -6.02 7.69 -4.90
CA LYS A 40 -6.64 8.37 -6.05
C LYS A 40 -7.60 9.49 -5.66
N GLN A 41 -8.48 9.29 -4.67
CA GLN A 41 -9.47 10.28 -4.23
C GLN A 41 -8.81 11.62 -3.88
N LEU A 42 -7.91 11.60 -2.90
CA LEU A 42 -7.24 12.81 -2.42
C LEU A 42 -6.32 13.40 -3.49
N PHE A 43 -5.56 12.57 -4.22
CA PHE A 43 -4.65 13.05 -5.26
C PHE A 43 -5.39 13.66 -6.47
N MET A 44 -6.53 13.10 -6.88
CA MET A 44 -7.31 13.65 -7.98
C MET A 44 -7.96 14.99 -7.60
N ASN A 45 -8.31 15.17 -6.32
CA ASN A 45 -8.91 16.42 -5.87
C ASN A 45 -7.87 17.53 -5.65
N LEU A 46 -6.79 17.24 -4.92
CA LEU A 46 -5.82 18.26 -4.48
C LEU A 46 -4.52 18.28 -5.30
N GLY A 47 -4.29 17.26 -6.11
CA GLY A 47 -3.12 17.15 -6.98
C GLY A 47 -1.80 17.04 -6.20
N PRO A 48 -0.66 17.35 -6.83
CA PRO A 48 0.66 17.23 -6.21
C PRO A 48 0.90 18.18 -5.02
N LYS A 49 0.08 19.24 -4.86
CA LYS A 49 0.24 20.20 -3.75
C LYS A 49 0.08 19.55 -2.38
N ILE A 50 -0.84 18.59 -2.25
CA ILE A 50 -1.03 17.87 -0.97
C ILE A 50 0.19 17.03 -0.61
N ILE A 51 0.88 16.44 -1.60
CA ILE A 51 2.08 15.64 -1.40
C ILE A 51 3.20 16.51 -0.80
N GLN A 52 3.40 17.72 -1.35
CA GLN A 52 4.40 18.67 -0.83
C GLN A 52 4.09 19.08 0.61
N LYS A 53 2.83 19.35 0.93
CA LYS A 53 2.40 19.69 2.31
C LYS A 53 2.70 18.56 3.29
N ILE A 54 2.34 17.32 2.94
CA ILE A 54 2.58 16.15 3.78
C ILE A 54 4.07 15.90 4.00
N ASN A 55 4.89 16.04 2.95
CA ASN A 55 6.34 15.95 3.05
C ASN A 55 6.94 17.03 3.96
N ASN A 56 6.43 18.26 3.91
CA ASN A 56 6.89 19.36 4.80
C ASN A 56 6.56 19.09 6.28
N LEU A 57 5.59 18.22 6.56
CA LEU A 57 5.28 17.74 7.92
C LEU A 57 6.16 16.55 8.34
N GLY A 58 7.06 16.09 7.48
CA GLY A 58 8.04 15.03 7.76
C GLY A 58 7.54 13.60 7.54
N PHE A 59 6.32 13.42 6.99
CA PHE A 59 5.80 12.09 6.73
C PHE A 59 6.40 11.47 5.46
N GLU A 60 6.70 10.18 5.54
CA GLU A 60 6.99 9.36 4.37
C GLU A 60 5.70 8.92 3.68
N ILE A 61 5.63 9.13 2.36
CA ILE A 61 4.40 8.99 1.57
C ILE A 61 4.46 7.76 0.68
N PHE A 62 3.44 6.90 0.82
CA PHE A 62 3.04 5.94 -0.20
C PHE A 62 1.99 6.57 -1.14
N LEU A 63 2.37 6.87 -2.37
CA LEU A 63 1.44 7.37 -3.39
C LEU A 63 0.79 6.20 -4.13
N ASP A 64 -0.47 5.92 -3.78
CA ASP A 64 -1.22 4.74 -4.23
C ASP A 64 -2.14 5.08 -5.41
N LEU A 65 -1.54 5.29 -6.59
CA LEU A 65 -2.26 5.60 -7.83
C LEU A 65 -2.51 4.38 -8.72
N LYS A 66 -1.85 3.25 -8.44
CA LYS A 66 -1.98 1.99 -9.17
C LYS A 66 -1.89 2.22 -10.68
N LEU A 67 -0.78 2.82 -11.14
CA LEU A 67 -0.64 3.17 -12.56
C LEU A 67 -0.76 1.90 -13.43
N HIS A 68 -1.55 2.00 -14.49
CA HIS A 68 -1.86 0.89 -15.38
C HIS A 68 -2.27 1.45 -16.74
N ASP A 69 -1.33 1.42 -17.68
CA ASP A 69 -1.47 1.96 -19.03
C ASP A 69 -0.37 1.34 -19.91
N ILE A 70 -0.23 1.77 -21.16
CA ILE A 70 0.90 1.36 -22.00
C ILE A 70 2.24 1.82 -21.39
N PRO A 71 3.36 1.13 -21.70
CA PRO A 71 4.65 1.35 -21.02
C PRO A 71 5.13 2.81 -21.01
N ASN A 72 5.01 3.50 -22.14
CA ASN A 72 5.43 4.89 -22.27
C ASN A 72 4.61 5.86 -21.39
N THR A 73 3.30 5.64 -21.28
CA THR A 73 2.43 6.49 -20.45
C THR A 73 2.76 6.31 -18.97
N VAL A 74 2.90 5.06 -18.51
CA VAL A 74 3.30 4.76 -17.13
C VAL A 74 4.68 5.31 -16.83
N GLY A 75 5.66 5.15 -17.72
CA GLY A 75 7.01 5.71 -17.56
C GLY A 75 7.01 7.24 -17.43
N LYS A 76 6.20 7.94 -18.23
CA LYS A 76 6.05 9.41 -18.12
C LYS A 76 5.35 9.81 -16.83
N ALA A 77 4.29 9.11 -16.45
CA ALA A 77 3.57 9.35 -15.20
C ALA A 77 4.48 9.15 -13.98
N LEU A 78 5.29 8.09 -13.96
CA LEU A 78 6.31 7.85 -12.94
C LEU A 78 7.32 8.99 -12.88
N GLY A 79 7.86 9.42 -14.02
CA GLY A 79 8.78 10.56 -14.08
C GLY A 79 8.21 11.83 -13.42
N ASN A 80 6.91 12.10 -13.59
CA ASN A 80 6.25 13.25 -12.98
C ASN A 80 6.09 13.11 -11.45
N ILE A 81 5.72 11.92 -10.96
CA ILE A 81 5.45 11.74 -9.52
C ILE A 81 6.72 11.51 -8.70
N LEU A 82 7.80 10.98 -9.29
CA LEU A 82 9.06 10.75 -8.56
C LEU A 82 9.72 12.05 -8.12
N GLY A 83 9.49 13.16 -8.84
CA GLY A 83 9.90 14.50 -8.42
C GLY A 83 9.18 15.03 -7.17
N LEU A 84 8.18 14.31 -6.65
CA LEU A 84 7.44 14.70 -5.45
C LEU A 84 8.05 14.14 -4.15
N ASN A 85 9.24 13.53 -4.19
CA ASN A 85 9.91 12.93 -3.03
C ASN A 85 9.03 11.91 -2.29
N LEU A 86 8.76 10.79 -2.94
CA LEU A 86 7.91 9.72 -2.44
C LEU A 86 8.75 8.64 -1.76
N TRP A 87 8.23 8.06 -0.68
CA TRP A 87 8.81 6.86 -0.09
C TRP A 87 8.44 5.60 -0.89
N MET A 88 7.20 5.51 -1.36
CA MET A 88 6.71 4.37 -2.11
C MET A 88 5.68 4.81 -3.18
N THR A 89 5.61 4.09 -4.28
CA THR A 89 4.56 4.18 -5.30
C THR A 89 4.22 2.80 -5.85
N ASN A 90 3.17 2.70 -6.68
CA ASN A 90 2.75 1.42 -7.24
C ASN A 90 2.20 1.44 -8.67
N ILE A 91 2.24 0.25 -9.27
CA ILE A 91 1.72 -0.08 -10.60
C ILE A 91 0.90 -1.37 -10.53
N HIS A 92 0.02 -1.62 -11.50
CA HIS A 92 -0.60 -2.94 -11.65
C HIS A 92 0.31 -3.91 -12.39
N LEU A 93 0.56 -5.11 -11.82
CA LEU A 93 1.37 -6.13 -12.51
C LEU A 93 0.64 -6.75 -13.70
N SER A 94 -0.68 -6.64 -13.76
CA SER A 94 -1.48 -7.01 -14.92
C SER A 94 -1.25 -6.13 -16.16
N GLY A 95 -0.49 -5.03 -16.04
CA GLY A 95 -0.07 -4.21 -17.19
C GLY A 95 1.00 -4.85 -18.08
N GLY A 96 1.52 -6.02 -17.68
CA GLY A 96 2.42 -6.83 -18.51
C GLY A 96 3.88 -6.42 -18.46
N LYS A 97 4.72 -7.26 -19.08
CA LYS A 97 6.19 -7.23 -18.95
C LYS A 97 6.80 -5.87 -19.29
N GLU A 98 6.51 -5.37 -20.47
CA GLU A 98 7.09 -4.12 -20.98
C GLU A 98 6.75 -2.93 -20.07
N MET A 99 5.53 -2.87 -19.52
CA MET A 99 5.11 -1.79 -18.64
C MET A 99 5.85 -1.84 -17.30
N VAL A 100 5.98 -3.03 -16.72
CA VAL A 100 6.68 -3.23 -15.44
C VAL A 100 8.18 -2.97 -15.61
N GLU A 101 8.81 -3.48 -16.67
CA GLU A 101 10.23 -3.22 -16.98
C GLU A 101 10.51 -1.72 -17.18
N ALA A 102 9.68 -1.03 -17.96
CA ALA A 102 9.80 0.42 -18.16
C ALA A 102 9.65 1.19 -16.84
N SER A 103 8.80 0.71 -15.93
CA SER A 103 8.59 1.31 -14.62
C SER A 103 9.82 1.15 -13.72
N VAL A 104 10.36 -0.07 -13.61
CA VAL A 104 11.58 -0.36 -12.85
C VAL A 104 12.76 0.44 -13.41
N GLN A 105 12.91 0.50 -14.74
CA GLN A 105 13.94 1.30 -15.38
C GLN A 105 13.79 2.79 -15.04
N LYS A 106 12.55 3.33 -15.04
CA LYS A 106 12.31 4.74 -14.72
C LYS A 106 12.71 5.09 -13.28
N ILE A 107 12.42 4.21 -12.31
CA ILE A 107 12.85 4.38 -10.91
C ILE A 107 14.38 4.45 -10.84
N LYS A 108 15.08 3.50 -11.48
CA LYS A 108 16.55 3.45 -11.50
C LYS A 108 17.18 4.68 -12.16
N GLU A 109 16.63 5.14 -13.27
CA GLU A 109 17.10 6.33 -13.99
C GLU A 109 16.92 7.62 -13.18
N PHE A 110 15.83 7.72 -12.42
CA PHE A 110 15.60 8.88 -11.55
C PHE A 110 16.59 8.93 -10.39
N GLY A 111 17.06 7.77 -9.92
CA GLY A 111 18.15 7.64 -8.96
C GLY A 111 17.77 7.98 -7.51
N ASN A 112 16.47 7.95 -7.17
CA ASN A 112 16.02 8.06 -5.79
C ASN A 112 15.69 6.67 -5.20
N GLU A 113 15.51 6.61 -3.88
CA GLU A 113 15.20 5.37 -3.15
C GLU A 113 13.70 5.08 -3.07
N THR A 114 12.88 5.61 -3.99
CA THR A 114 11.43 5.36 -3.98
C THR A 114 11.14 3.89 -4.26
N LEU A 115 10.47 3.22 -3.33
CA LEU A 115 10.03 1.84 -3.49
C LEU A 115 8.93 1.73 -4.54
N LEU A 116 9.06 0.79 -5.48
CA LEU A 116 8.06 0.43 -6.45
C LEU A 116 7.46 -0.92 -6.10
N VAL A 117 6.19 -0.92 -5.67
CA VAL A 117 5.44 -2.15 -5.39
C VAL A 117 4.39 -2.45 -6.46
N GLY A 118 4.15 -3.73 -6.71
CA GLY A 118 3.19 -4.21 -7.69
C GLY A 118 1.85 -4.59 -7.07
N VAL A 119 0.75 -4.04 -7.59
CA VAL A 119 -0.59 -4.53 -7.26
C VAL A 119 -0.83 -5.84 -7.99
N THR A 120 -1.13 -6.88 -7.21
CA THR A 120 -1.49 -8.23 -7.71
C THR A 120 -2.98 -8.29 -8.06
N VAL A 121 -3.79 -9.05 -7.31
CA VAL A 121 -5.25 -9.06 -7.42
C VAL A 121 -5.83 -8.12 -6.38
N LEU A 122 -6.76 -7.26 -6.78
CA LEU A 122 -7.43 -6.36 -5.84
C LEU A 122 -8.19 -7.17 -4.78
N THR A 123 -8.14 -6.75 -3.52
CA THR A 123 -8.81 -7.42 -2.39
C THR A 123 -10.34 -7.49 -2.54
N SER A 124 -10.91 -6.68 -3.44
CA SER A 124 -12.32 -6.68 -3.78
C SER A 124 -12.74 -7.77 -4.78
N LEU A 125 -11.79 -8.45 -5.43
CA LEU A 125 -12.06 -9.48 -6.44
C LEU A 125 -11.97 -10.88 -5.82
N ASN A 126 -12.95 -11.72 -6.12
CA ASN A 126 -12.94 -13.15 -5.81
C ASN A 126 -12.80 -13.98 -7.11
N ASN A 127 -12.75 -15.31 -6.98
CA ASN A 127 -12.59 -16.23 -8.13
C ASN A 127 -13.65 -16.00 -9.22
N LYS A 128 -14.91 -15.75 -8.83
CA LYS A 128 -15.99 -15.48 -9.78
C LYS A 128 -15.73 -14.19 -10.56
N ASN A 129 -15.32 -13.11 -9.89
CA ASN A 129 -15.00 -11.85 -10.56
C ASN A 129 -13.80 -11.99 -11.50
N MET A 130 -12.79 -12.77 -11.13
CA MET A 130 -11.64 -13.06 -11.98
C MET A 130 -12.05 -13.81 -13.25
N GLU A 131 -12.91 -14.82 -13.11
CA GLU A 131 -13.46 -15.57 -14.26
C GLU A 131 -14.27 -14.68 -15.20
N GLU A 132 -15.11 -13.77 -14.64
CA GLU A 132 -15.90 -12.79 -15.41
C GLU A 132 -15.03 -11.88 -16.29
N ILE A 133 -13.79 -11.61 -15.90
CA ILE A 133 -12.83 -10.78 -16.67
C ILE A 133 -11.78 -11.61 -17.43
N GLY A 134 -11.98 -12.92 -17.57
CA GLY A 134 -11.16 -13.79 -18.42
C GLY A 134 -9.95 -14.43 -17.75
N PHE A 135 -9.86 -14.41 -16.42
CA PHE A 135 -8.82 -15.11 -15.66
C PHE A 135 -9.36 -16.44 -15.13
N TYR A 136 -8.77 -17.56 -15.58
CA TYR A 136 -9.23 -18.91 -15.24
C TYR A 136 -8.47 -19.57 -14.09
N LYS A 137 -7.32 -19.01 -13.70
CA LYS A 137 -6.64 -19.39 -12.45
C LYS A 137 -7.39 -18.80 -11.26
N ASN A 138 -7.33 -19.48 -10.12
CA ASN A 138 -7.92 -18.90 -8.92
C ASN A 138 -7.13 -17.66 -8.44
N VAL A 139 -7.70 -16.89 -7.52
CA VAL A 139 -7.12 -15.63 -7.02
C VAL A 139 -5.75 -15.84 -6.36
N GLU A 140 -5.56 -16.92 -5.62
CA GLU A 140 -4.30 -17.25 -4.94
C GLU A 140 -3.21 -17.55 -5.96
N GLU A 141 -3.47 -18.48 -6.89
CA GLU A 141 -2.56 -18.82 -7.99
C GLU A 141 -2.21 -17.60 -8.87
N THR A 142 -3.19 -16.75 -9.15
CA THR A 142 -2.97 -15.52 -9.92
C THR A 142 -2.11 -14.54 -9.14
N THR A 143 -2.36 -14.39 -7.84
CA THR A 143 -1.59 -13.51 -6.95
C THR A 143 -0.13 -13.94 -6.90
N LEU A 144 0.15 -15.24 -6.69
CA LEU A 144 1.52 -15.77 -6.69
C LEU A 144 2.18 -15.65 -8.06
N SER A 145 1.45 -15.92 -9.14
CA SER A 145 1.97 -15.78 -10.51
C SER A 145 2.41 -14.34 -10.77
N LEU A 146 1.59 -13.35 -10.39
CA LEU A 146 1.93 -11.93 -10.52
C LEU A 146 3.08 -11.53 -9.59
N ALA A 147 3.08 -11.98 -8.33
CA ALA A 147 4.14 -11.69 -7.39
C ALA A 147 5.51 -12.22 -7.87
N LYS A 148 5.55 -13.47 -8.35
CA LYS A 148 6.74 -14.05 -8.98
C LYS A 148 7.19 -13.22 -10.18
N PHE A 149 6.27 -12.92 -11.08
CA PHE A 149 6.54 -12.14 -12.28
C PHE A 149 7.13 -10.76 -11.96
N GLY A 150 6.54 -10.05 -10.99
CA GLY A 150 7.05 -8.77 -10.52
C GLY A 150 8.45 -8.87 -9.93
N LYS A 151 8.68 -9.87 -9.06
CA LYS A 151 9.98 -10.14 -8.46
C LYS A 151 11.05 -10.42 -9.52
N ASP A 152 10.74 -11.24 -10.51
CA ASP A 152 11.68 -11.60 -11.59
C ASP A 152 12.12 -10.35 -12.39
N ILE A 153 11.28 -9.32 -12.48
CA ILE A 153 11.57 -8.05 -13.16
C ILE A 153 12.30 -7.05 -12.23
N GLY A 154 12.22 -7.25 -10.91
CA GLY A 154 12.92 -6.45 -9.92
C GLY A 154 12.12 -5.26 -9.38
N ILE A 155 10.81 -5.42 -9.17
CA ILE A 155 10.05 -4.56 -8.24
C ILE A 155 10.43 -4.91 -6.80
N ASP A 156 10.21 -3.99 -5.86
CA ASP A 156 10.63 -4.15 -4.46
C ASP A 156 9.67 -5.06 -3.64
N GLY A 157 8.43 -5.21 -4.10
CA GLY A 157 7.43 -6.03 -3.45
C GLY A 157 6.05 -5.92 -4.08
N VAL A 158 5.04 -6.38 -3.36
CA VAL A 158 3.66 -6.41 -3.82
C VAL A 158 2.67 -5.85 -2.81
N VAL A 159 1.57 -5.32 -3.35
CA VAL A 159 0.33 -5.09 -2.61
C VAL A 159 -0.54 -6.33 -2.76
N ALA A 160 -0.90 -6.96 -1.65
CA ALA A 160 -1.68 -8.20 -1.61
C ALA A 160 -2.58 -8.27 -0.37
N SER A 161 -3.65 -9.06 -0.44
CA SER A 161 -4.51 -9.35 0.73
C SER A 161 -3.74 -10.11 1.80
N LEU A 162 -4.20 -10.00 3.05
CA LEU A 162 -3.65 -10.72 4.19
C LEU A 162 -3.51 -12.23 3.95
N ASP A 163 -4.51 -12.87 3.35
CA ASP A 163 -4.53 -14.32 3.10
C ASP A 163 -3.35 -14.82 2.24
N ASN A 164 -2.73 -13.96 1.44
CA ASN A 164 -1.64 -14.34 0.54
C ASN A 164 -0.24 -14.01 1.10
N VAL A 165 -0.15 -13.30 2.23
CA VAL A 165 1.13 -12.79 2.75
C VAL A 165 2.08 -13.92 3.12
N SER A 166 1.61 -14.90 3.91
CA SER A 166 2.43 -16.04 4.34
C SER A 166 3.01 -16.82 3.16
N GLU A 167 2.21 -17.01 2.11
CA GLU A 167 2.63 -17.75 0.93
C GLU A 167 3.61 -16.95 0.05
N ILE A 168 3.37 -15.64 -0.10
CA ILE A 168 4.31 -14.72 -0.76
C ILE A 168 5.66 -14.75 -0.04
N LYS A 169 5.68 -14.64 1.29
CA LYS A 169 6.91 -14.67 2.08
C LYS A 169 7.63 -16.02 1.99
N SER A 170 6.88 -17.12 2.03
CA SER A 170 7.44 -18.48 1.89
C SER A 170 8.12 -18.69 0.53
N ASN A 171 7.47 -18.25 -0.57
CA ASN A 171 7.98 -18.47 -1.92
C ASN A 171 9.05 -17.45 -2.34
N PHE A 172 8.97 -16.21 -1.84
CA PHE A 172 9.76 -15.09 -2.34
C PHE A 172 10.70 -14.47 -1.31
N GLY A 173 10.73 -14.99 -0.08
CA GLY A 173 11.66 -14.56 0.97
C GLY A 173 11.27 -13.25 1.63
N ASN A 174 11.98 -12.92 2.71
CA ASN A 174 11.65 -11.77 3.55
C ASN A 174 11.99 -10.41 2.91
N ASP A 175 12.97 -10.38 2.00
CA ASP A 175 13.39 -9.14 1.33
C ASP A 175 12.36 -8.64 0.29
N PHE A 176 11.45 -9.51 -0.17
CA PHE A 176 10.38 -9.11 -1.08
C PHE A 176 9.19 -8.56 -0.28
N LEU A 177 8.92 -7.27 -0.42
CA LEU A 177 7.97 -6.57 0.44
C LEU A 177 6.53 -7.03 0.21
N ALA A 178 5.76 -7.08 1.29
CA ALA A 178 4.32 -7.34 1.33
C ALA A 178 3.63 -6.15 2.01
N VAL A 179 2.95 -5.34 1.20
CA VAL A 179 2.10 -4.24 1.65
C VAL A 179 0.66 -4.72 1.72
N THR A 180 0.10 -4.78 2.93
CA THR A 180 -1.19 -5.42 3.18
C THR A 180 -2.25 -4.39 3.55
N PRO A 181 -3.22 -4.08 2.66
CA PRO A 181 -4.27 -3.12 2.95
C PRO A 181 -5.46 -3.75 3.67
N GLY A 182 -6.27 -2.88 4.29
CA GLY A 182 -7.51 -3.29 4.94
C GLY A 182 -7.29 -3.93 6.31
N ILE A 183 -6.20 -3.57 6.99
CA ILE A 183 -5.91 -4.07 8.33
C ILE A 183 -6.62 -3.22 9.38
N ARG A 184 -7.11 -3.89 10.42
CA ARG A 184 -7.79 -3.30 11.57
C ARG A 184 -7.09 -3.65 12.87
N MET A 185 -7.33 -2.89 13.94
CA MET A 185 -6.80 -3.24 15.26
C MET A 185 -7.40 -4.55 15.77
N GLN A 186 -8.73 -4.70 15.68
CA GLN A 186 -9.45 -5.94 15.97
C GLN A 186 -10.47 -6.21 14.85
N GLN A 187 -10.71 -7.49 14.55
CA GLN A 187 -11.67 -7.88 13.52
C GLN A 187 -13.07 -8.02 14.13
N ASN A 188 -14.07 -7.37 13.53
CA ASN A 188 -15.48 -7.58 13.86
C ASN A 188 -16.10 -8.58 12.87
N GLU A 189 -17.12 -9.34 13.30
CA GLU A 189 -17.79 -10.37 12.48
C GLU A 189 -18.39 -9.86 11.15
N GLN A 190 -18.61 -8.54 11.02
CA GLN A 190 -19.18 -7.90 9.82
C GLN A 190 -18.16 -7.66 8.70
N ASP A 191 -16.85 -7.85 8.95
CA ASP A 191 -15.77 -7.59 7.98
C ASP A 191 -15.45 -8.85 7.15
N GLN A 192 -16.38 -9.26 6.28
CA GLN A 192 -16.31 -10.52 5.52
C GLN A 192 -15.38 -10.52 4.29
N LYS A 193 -14.65 -9.44 3.99
CA LYS A 193 -13.80 -9.36 2.78
C LYS A 193 -12.33 -9.28 3.15
N ARG A 194 -11.55 -10.35 2.86
CA ARG A 194 -10.06 -10.47 2.79
C ARG A 194 -9.26 -9.39 3.55
N SER A 195 -9.66 -9.14 4.78
CA SER A 195 -9.13 -8.16 5.73
C SER A 195 -8.93 -8.91 7.05
N GLY A 196 -8.07 -8.39 7.90
CA GLY A 196 -7.81 -9.04 9.19
C GLY A 196 -7.19 -8.09 10.20
N SER A 197 -6.82 -8.65 11.33
CA SER A 197 -6.28 -7.89 12.44
C SER A 197 -4.81 -7.52 12.23
N LEU A 198 -4.34 -6.52 12.98
CA LEU A 198 -2.91 -6.22 13.10
C LEU A 198 -2.11 -7.44 13.56
N PHE A 199 -2.67 -8.24 14.48
CA PHE A 199 -2.03 -9.46 14.96
C PHE A 199 -1.72 -10.40 13.80
N ASP A 200 -2.72 -10.69 12.98
CA ASP A 200 -2.61 -11.63 11.88
C ASP A 200 -1.63 -11.11 10.81
N ALA A 201 -1.68 -9.82 10.49
CA ALA A 201 -0.74 -9.21 9.54
C ALA A 201 0.72 -9.37 9.97
N ILE A 202 1.02 -9.08 11.23
CA ILE A 202 2.38 -9.25 11.75
C ILE A 202 2.77 -10.73 11.77
N GLN A 203 1.86 -11.62 12.21
CA GLN A 203 2.13 -13.05 12.26
C GLN A 203 2.37 -13.65 10.87
N PHE A 204 1.64 -13.20 9.86
CA PHE A 204 1.75 -13.71 8.49
C PHE A 204 2.94 -13.11 7.73
N GLY A 205 3.57 -12.07 8.29
CA GLY A 205 4.81 -11.50 7.77
C GLY A 205 4.61 -10.27 6.89
N SER A 206 3.55 -9.49 7.08
CA SER A 206 3.36 -8.21 6.39
C SER A 206 4.48 -7.24 6.78
N ASP A 207 5.22 -6.71 5.80
CA ASP A 207 6.22 -5.68 6.07
C ASP A 207 5.57 -4.33 6.34
N PHE A 208 4.44 -4.05 5.67
CA PHE A 208 3.68 -2.83 5.90
C PHE A 208 2.19 -3.12 5.94
N VAL A 209 1.48 -2.46 6.84
CA VAL A 209 0.02 -2.57 7.00
C VAL A 209 -0.64 -1.25 6.69
N VAL A 210 -1.66 -1.26 5.83
CA VAL A 210 -2.43 -0.04 5.53
C VAL A 210 -3.70 -0.03 6.37
N VAL A 211 -3.79 0.94 7.27
CA VAL A 211 -4.93 1.18 8.16
C VAL A 211 -5.64 2.45 7.72
N GLY A 212 -6.97 2.40 7.60
CA GLY A 212 -7.76 3.54 7.12
C GLY A 212 -8.76 4.03 8.14
N ARG A 213 -10.05 3.81 7.85
CA ARG A 213 -11.21 4.36 8.56
C ARG A 213 -11.18 4.21 10.08
N GLU A 214 -10.59 3.15 10.61
CA GLU A 214 -10.50 2.94 12.06
C GLU A 214 -9.70 4.03 12.76
N LEU A 215 -8.66 4.59 12.11
CA LEU A 215 -7.94 5.76 12.61
C LEU A 215 -8.64 7.05 12.18
N THR A 216 -8.94 7.18 10.88
CA THR A 216 -9.33 8.47 10.29
C THR A 216 -10.78 8.87 10.52
N GLN A 217 -11.65 7.91 10.85
CA GLN A 217 -13.08 8.13 11.08
C GLN A 217 -13.52 7.72 12.49
N ALA A 218 -12.58 7.43 13.40
CA ALA A 218 -12.90 7.17 14.79
C ALA A 218 -13.61 8.37 15.44
N LYS A 219 -14.63 8.06 16.25
CA LYS A 219 -15.30 9.07 17.09
C LYS A 219 -14.34 9.70 18.09
N ASN A 220 -13.45 8.88 18.67
CA ASN A 220 -12.39 9.31 19.57
C ASN A 220 -11.02 8.94 18.97
N LYS A 221 -10.47 9.83 18.13
CA LYS A 221 -9.21 9.56 17.42
C LYS A 221 -8.02 9.45 18.36
N ASP A 222 -7.96 10.29 19.40
CA ASP A 222 -6.87 10.28 20.38
C ASP A 222 -6.76 8.94 21.10
N GLU A 223 -7.90 8.37 21.52
CA GLU A 223 -7.94 7.05 22.16
C GLU A 223 -7.44 5.95 21.23
N VAL A 224 -7.92 5.93 19.98
CA VAL A 224 -7.50 4.92 19.00
C VAL A 224 -6.01 5.07 18.69
N ILE A 225 -5.52 6.29 18.46
CA ILE A 225 -4.09 6.55 18.22
C ILE A 225 -3.24 6.12 19.43
N HIS A 226 -3.70 6.37 20.66
CA HIS A 226 -3.03 5.87 21.86
C HIS A 226 -2.93 4.35 21.89
N GLN A 227 -4.00 3.64 21.51
CA GLN A 227 -3.99 2.19 21.41
C GLN A 227 -2.99 1.71 20.36
N PHE A 228 -2.95 2.31 19.17
CA PHE A 228 -1.97 1.96 18.14
C PHE A 228 -0.54 2.24 18.60
N ASN A 229 -0.29 3.42 19.19
CA ASN A 229 1.02 3.80 19.73
C ASN A 229 1.51 2.80 20.80
N SER A 230 0.60 2.24 21.61
CA SER A 230 0.97 1.24 22.62
C SER A 230 1.49 -0.08 22.06
N LEU A 231 1.22 -0.36 20.78
CA LEU A 231 1.69 -1.55 20.06
C LEU A 231 3.01 -1.31 19.32
N ILE A 232 3.41 -0.06 19.14
CA ILE A 232 4.63 0.32 18.40
C ILE A 232 5.83 0.29 19.35
N VAL A 233 6.90 -0.39 18.93
CA VAL A 233 8.18 -0.50 19.68
C VAL A 233 9.35 0.09 18.91
#